data_AF-A0A4Y7L9J7-F1
#
_entry.id   AF-A0A4Y7L9J7-F1
#
_cell.length_a   1.000
_cell.length_b   1.000
_cell.length_c   1.000
_cell.angle_alpha   90.00
_cell.angle_beta   90.00
_cell.angle_gamma   90.00
#
_symmetry.space_group_name_H-M   'P 1'
#
loop_
_entity.id
_entity.type
_entity.pdbx_description
1 polymer ?
#
loop_
_entity_poly.entity_id
_entity_poly.type
_entity_poly.pdbx_seq_one_letter_code
_entity_poly.pdbx_strand_id
1 'polypeptide(L)'
;MDGFHLFRHQLDKMENSEEAHARRGAPWTFDPELLLKCLRSLRIEGSVYAPSFDHGVGDPIEDDIFVTLQHKLVIVEGNYLLLEEGAWKEVSSVFDEKWFIDIDIDTAMQRVLKRHISTGKPPDVAKWRIDYNDRPNAELINKSKKNADLIIRSVDL
;
A
#
# COMPACT_ATOMS: atom_id res chain seq x y z
N MET A 1 0.18 3.81 4.01
CA MET A 1 -0.58 3.82 2.74
C MET A 1 -1.97 3.21 2.90
N ASP A 2 -2.18 2.27 3.83
CA ASP A 2 -3.42 1.50 3.93
C ASP A 2 -4.69 2.35 4.12
N GLY A 3 -4.64 3.49 4.80
CA GLY A 3 -5.78 4.39 4.92
C GLY A 3 -6.24 5.04 3.61
N PHE A 4 -5.47 4.88 2.53
CA PHE A 4 -5.83 5.37 1.20
C PHE A 4 -6.40 4.27 0.30
N HIS A 5 -6.79 3.11 0.84
CA HIS A 5 -7.61 2.17 0.09
C HIS A 5 -8.92 2.84 -0.34
N LEU A 6 -9.44 2.48 -1.51
CA LEU A 6 -10.83 2.77 -1.82
C LEU A 6 -11.73 2.01 -0.83
N PHE A 7 -12.81 2.66 -0.42
CA PHE A 7 -13.83 2.05 0.40
C PHE A 7 -14.51 0.92 -0.36
N ARG A 8 -14.99 -0.12 0.32
CA ARG A 8 -15.74 -1.23 -0.32
C ARG A 8 -16.91 -0.73 -1.15
N HIS A 9 -17.66 0.24 -0.64
CA HIS A 9 -18.79 0.82 -1.36
C HIS A 9 -18.39 1.58 -2.64
N GLN A 10 -17.13 2.01 -2.75
CA GLN A 10 -16.58 2.58 -3.98
C GLN A 10 -16.20 1.46 -4.95
N LEU A 11 -15.57 0.39 -4.45
CA LEU A 11 -15.29 -0.81 -5.25
C LEU A 11 -16.58 -1.43 -5.83
N ASP A 12 -17.66 -1.45 -5.05
CA ASP A 12 -18.98 -1.94 -5.46
C ASP A 12 -19.54 -1.21 -6.69
N LYS A 13 -19.16 0.06 -6.87
CA LYS A 13 -19.61 0.93 -7.96
C LYS A 13 -18.72 0.86 -9.20
N MET A 14 -17.60 0.15 -9.15
CA MET A 14 -16.73 -0.03 -10.31
C MET A 14 -17.35 -1.00 -11.31
N GLU A 15 -17.13 -0.77 -12.60
CA GLU A 15 -17.62 -1.66 -13.66
C GLU A 15 -17.15 -3.11 -13.47
N ASN A 16 -15.95 -3.28 -12.91
CA ASN A 16 -15.33 -4.57 -12.58
C ASN A 16 -15.34 -4.88 -11.07
N SER A 17 -16.43 -4.55 -10.36
CA SER A 17 -16.57 -4.70 -8.89
C SER A 17 -16.08 -6.05 -8.33
N GLU A 18 -16.47 -7.19 -8.94
CA GLU A 18 -16.02 -8.51 -8.49
C GLU A 18 -14.48 -8.64 -8.51
N GLU A 19 -13.85 -8.18 -9.59
CA GLU A 19 -12.39 -8.15 -9.74
C GLU A 19 -11.77 -7.15 -8.75
N ALA A 20 -12.42 -6.01 -8.51
CA ALA A 20 -11.95 -4.99 -7.57
C ALA A 20 -11.87 -5.52 -6.14
N HIS A 21 -12.85 -6.31 -5.71
CA HIS A 21 -12.81 -6.99 -4.43
C HIS A 21 -11.80 -8.15 -4.40
N ALA A 22 -11.73 -8.94 -5.46
CA ALA A 22 -10.78 -10.06 -5.57
C ALA A 22 -9.32 -9.57 -5.54
N ARG A 23 -9.05 -8.44 -6.20
CA ARG A 23 -7.75 -7.77 -6.30
C ARG A 23 -7.56 -6.66 -5.27
N ARG A 24 -8.43 -6.50 -4.28
CA ARG A 24 -8.27 -5.44 -3.27
C ARG A 24 -6.90 -5.54 -2.61
N GLY A 25 -6.16 -4.43 -2.66
CA GLY A 25 -4.74 -4.37 -2.36
C GLY A 25 -3.86 -4.15 -3.60
N ALA A 26 -4.38 -4.27 -4.83
CA ALA A 26 -3.75 -3.87 -6.08
C ALA A 26 -3.70 -2.33 -6.21
N PRO A 27 -2.77 -1.74 -6.98
CA PRO A 27 -2.55 -0.28 -6.99
C PRO A 27 -3.78 0.54 -7.41
N TRP A 28 -4.64 0.00 -8.27
CA TRP A 28 -5.86 0.66 -8.74
C TRP A 28 -7.03 0.56 -7.75
N THR A 29 -6.86 -0.15 -6.63
CA THR A 29 -7.86 -0.24 -5.54
C THR A 29 -7.57 0.74 -4.39
N PHE A 30 -6.67 1.70 -4.64
CA PHE A 30 -6.34 2.81 -3.75
C PHE A 30 -6.67 4.14 -4.42
N ASP A 31 -6.70 5.19 -3.63
CA ASP A 31 -6.77 6.59 -4.07
C ASP A 31 -5.39 7.27 -3.95
N PRO A 32 -4.52 7.15 -4.98
CA PRO A 32 -3.22 7.81 -4.99
C PRO A 32 -3.32 9.34 -5.07
N GLU A 33 -4.42 9.89 -5.59
CA GLU A 33 -4.64 11.34 -5.67
C GLU A 33 -4.91 11.92 -4.27
N LEU A 34 -5.69 11.22 -3.45
CA LEU A 34 -5.90 11.58 -2.06
C LEU A 34 -4.59 11.53 -1.26
N LEU A 35 -3.76 10.50 -1.47
CA LEU A 35 -2.43 10.41 -0.85
C LEU A 35 -1.54 11.57 -1.29
N LEU A 36 -1.47 11.86 -2.59
CA LEU A 36 -0.69 12.95 -3.14
C LEU A 36 -1.13 14.30 -2.56
N LYS A 37 -2.43 14.55 -2.50
CA LYS A 37 -3.01 15.76 -1.90
C LYS A 37 -2.63 15.88 -0.44
N CYS A 38 -2.74 14.80 0.33
CA CYS A 38 -2.37 14.76 1.75
C CYS A 38 -0.89 15.15 1.96
N LEU A 39 0.02 14.54 1.18
CA LEU A 39 1.46 14.81 1.27
C LEU A 39 1.81 16.24 0.84
N ARG A 40 1.17 16.75 -0.23
CA ARG A 40 1.36 18.14 -0.68
C ARG A 40 0.84 19.13 0.37
N SER A 41 -0.33 18.90 0.95
CA SER A 41 -0.87 19.72 2.04
C SER A 41 0.06 19.75 3.24
N LEU A 42 0.63 18.61 3.64
CA LEU A 42 1.60 18.58 4.74
C LEU A 42 2.83 19.46 4.44
N ARG A 43 3.36 19.44 3.20
CA ARG A 43 4.52 20.27 2.82
C ARG A 43 4.19 21.76 2.77
N ILE A 44 3.01 22.13 2.28
CA ILE A 44 2.64 23.54 2.04
C ILE A 44 2.09 24.18 3.33
N GLU A 45 1.16 23.51 3.99
CA GLU A 45 0.41 24.05 5.14
C GLU A 45 1.05 23.66 6.49
N GLY A 46 1.98 22.71 6.49
CA GLY A 46 2.69 22.26 7.70
C GLY A 46 1.88 21.35 8.63
N SER A 47 0.64 21.03 8.27
CA SER A 47 -0.15 20.02 8.97
C SER A 47 -1.18 19.38 8.06
N VAL A 48 -1.56 18.14 8.38
CA VAL A 48 -2.60 17.41 7.64
C VAL A 48 -3.22 16.35 8.53
N TYR A 49 -4.51 16.10 8.32
CA TYR A 49 -5.16 14.87 8.78
C TYR A 49 -5.07 13.82 7.66
N ALA A 50 -4.57 12.65 8.01
CA ALA A 50 -4.44 11.51 7.11
C ALA A 50 -5.37 10.38 7.56
N PRO A 51 -5.96 9.62 6.64
CA PRO A 51 -6.76 8.46 7.00
C PRO A 51 -5.89 7.33 7.54
N SER A 52 -6.45 6.55 8.48
CA SER A 52 -5.93 5.24 8.87
C SER A 52 -6.77 4.12 8.24
N PHE A 53 -6.49 2.86 8.58
CA PHE A 53 -7.26 1.72 8.10
C PHE A 53 -7.67 0.82 9.26
N ASP A 54 -8.96 0.52 9.35
CA ASP A 54 -9.49 -0.42 10.33
C ASP A 54 -9.50 -1.83 9.74
N HIS A 55 -8.64 -2.72 10.24
CA HIS A 55 -8.59 -4.12 9.77
C HIS A 55 -9.78 -4.98 10.23
N GLY A 56 -10.50 -4.57 11.28
CA GLY A 56 -11.72 -5.24 11.75
C GLY A 56 -12.94 -4.89 10.88
N VAL A 57 -13.11 -3.61 10.55
CA VAL A 57 -14.15 -3.15 9.61
C VAL A 57 -13.78 -3.49 8.17
N GLY A 58 -12.51 -3.37 7.81
CA GLY A 58 -11.98 -3.54 6.47
C GLY A 58 -12.18 -2.32 5.57
N ASP A 59 -12.19 -1.10 6.13
CA ASP A 59 -12.27 0.15 5.39
C ASP A 59 -11.42 1.25 6.06
N PRO A 60 -11.07 2.33 5.32
CA PRO A 60 -10.42 3.49 5.90
C PRO A 60 -11.21 4.18 7.02
N ILE A 61 -10.49 4.80 7.95
CA ILE A 61 -11.02 5.79 8.90
C ILE A 61 -10.48 7.16 8.48
N GLU A 62 -11.38 8.07 8.12
CA GLU A 62 -11.01 9.44 7.74
C GLU A 62 -10.51 10.24 8.94
N ASP A 63 -9.58 11.17 8.68
CA ASP A 63 -9.04 12.13 9.64
C ASP A 63 -8.47 11.55 10.96
N ASP A 64 -7.99 10.31 10.95
CA ASP A 64 -7.56 9.59 12.15
C ASP A 64 -6.12 9.92 12.60
N ILE A 65 -5.24 10.25 11.66
CA ILE A 65 -3.81 10.49 11.94
C ILE A 65 -3.50 11.97 11.70
N PHE A 66 -3.18 12.70 12.77
CA PHE A 66 -2.79 14.11 12.67
C PHE A 66 -1.27 14.28 12.62
N VAL A 67 -0.77 14.84 11.53
CA VAL A 67 0.66 15.12 11.30
C VAL A 67 0.89 16.63 11.27
N THR A 68 1.97 17.09 11.89
CA THR A 68 2.32 18.51 12.02
C THR A 68 3.83 18.73 11.93
N LEU A 69 4.27 19.99 11.75
CA LEU A 69 5.69 20.41 11.77
C LEU A 69 6.47 20.08 13.05
N GLN A 70 5.81 19.65 14.13
CA GLN A 70 6.50 19.13 15.31
C GLN A 70 7.19 17.78 15.01
N HIS A 71 6.62 17.00 14.09
CA HIS A 71 7.20 15.77 13.57
C HIS A 71 8.29 16.13 12.55
N LYS A 72 9.56 15.90 12.92
CA LYS A 72 10.71 16.27 12.08
C LYS A 72 11.02 15.26 10.98
N LEU A 73 10.54 14.03 11.14
CA LEU A 73 10.65 12.96 10.17
C LEU A 73 9.28 12.31 10.04
N VAL A 74 8.81 12.16 8.81
CA VAL A 74 7.56 11.46 8.48
C VAL A 74 7.93 10.29 7.58
N ILE A 75 7.76 9.08 8.11
CA ILE A 75 7.96 7.85 7.33
C ILE A 75 6.61 7.47 6.74
N VAL A 76 6.56 7.41 5.42
CA VAL A 76 5.38 6.93 4.69
C VAL A 76 5.71 5.54 4.17
N GLU A 77 5.00 4.53 4.68
CA GLU A 77 5.16 3.15 4.23
C GLU A 77 4.00 2.72 3.32
N GLY A 78 4.33 1.90 2.32
CA GLY A 78 3.37 1.37 1.36
C GLY A 78 4.02 0.70 0.16
N ASN A 79 3.27 -0.20 -0.47
CA ASN A 79 3.74 -1.03 -1.57
C ASN A 79 4.04 -0.24 -2.86
N TYR A 80 3.28 0.82 -3.14
CA TYR A 80 3.23 1.44 -4.47
C TYR A 80 3.90 2.81 -4.56
N LEU A 81 4.55 3.25 -3.48
CA LEU A 81 5.13 4.59 -3.36
C LEU A 81 6.28 4.86 -4.35
N LEU A 82 6.86 3.81 -4.94
CA LEU A 82 7.96 3.89 -5.90
C LEU A 82 7.53 3.60 -7.35
N LEU A 83 6.23 3.37 -7.61
CA LEU A 83 5.73 3.19 -8.98
C LEU A 83 5.88 4.50 -9.79
N GLU A 84 6.14 4.37 -11.09
CA GLU A 84 6.31 5.49 -12.02
C GLU A 84 5.19 5.56 -13.07
N GLU A 85 4.00 5.09 -12.71
CA GLU A 85 2.82 5.07 -13.59
C GLU A 85 1.69 5.92 -13.00
N GLY A 86 1.04 6.72 -13.85
CA GLY A 86 -0.10 7.57 -13.47
C GLY A 86 0.17 8.44 -12.24
N ALA A 87 -0.84 8.57 -11.38
CA ALA A 87 -0.79 9.34 -10.14
C ALA A 87 0.31 8.86 -9.16
N TRP A 88 0.67 7.58 -9.19
CA TRP A 88 1.74 7.05 -8.34
C TRP A 88 3.10 7.64 -8.67
N LYS A 89 3.35 8.00 -9.93
CA LYS A 89 4.57 8.73 -10.32
C LYS A 89 4.67 10.07 -9.61
N GLU A 90 3.55 10.79 -9.50
CA GLU A 90 3.50 12.06 -8.78
C GLU A 90 3.70 11.86 -7.28
N VAL A 91 3.09 10.82 -6.69
CA VAL A 91 3.35 10.43 -5.29
C VAL A 91 4.83 10.13 -5.05
N SER A 92 5.46 9.35 -5.92
CA SER A 92 6.89 9.02 -5.82
C SER A 92 7.79 10.27 -5.86
N SER A 93 7.36 11.32 -6.59
CA SER A 93 8.13 12.55 -6.76
C SER A 93 8.15 13.46 -5.53
N VAL A 94 7.25 13.26 -4.55
CA VAL A 94 7.16 14.16 -3.39
C VAL A 94 8.00 13.71 -2.19
N PHE A 95 8.68 12.57 -2.26
CA PHE A 95 9.53 12.09 -1.16
C PHE A 95 10.95 12.65 -1.25
N ASP A 96 11.54 13.02 -0.10
CA ASP A 96 12.94 13.45 -0.03
C ASP A 96 13.91 12.27 -0.17
N GLU A 97 13.52 11.10 0.36
CA GLU A 97 14.24 9.83 0.22
C GLU A 97 13.26 8.66 0.03
N LYS A 98 13.61 7.68 -0.81
CA LYS A 98 12.82 6.49 -1.12
C LYS A 98 13.61 5.23 -0.85
N TRP A 99 13.11 4.41 0.07
CA TRP A 99 13.79 3.18 0.47
C TRP A 99 12.96 1.97 0.04
N PHE A 100 13.63 0.93 -0.46
CA PHE A 100 12.99 -0.32 -0.87
C PHE A 100 13.47 -1.49 0.00
N ILE A 101 12.51 -2.25 0.54
CA ILE A 101 12.81 -3.48 1.28
C ILE A 101 12.87 -4.66 0.30
N ASP A 102 14.08 -5.15 0.05
CA ASP A 102 14.36 -6.23 -0.89
C ASP A 102 14.26 -7.59 -0.24
N ILE A 103 13.41 -8.45 -0.80
CA ILE A 103 13.20 -9.82 -0.38
C ILE A 103 12.90 -10.69 -1.60
N ASP A 104 13.36 -11.93 -1.56
CA ASP A 104 12.93 -12.94 -2.51
C ASP A 104 11.40 -13.10 -2.51
N ILE A 105 10.77 -13.05 -3.69
CA ILE A 105 9.30 -13.03 -3.81
C ILE A 105 8.71 -14.31 -3.24
N ASP A 106 9.32 -15.48 -3.47
CA ASP A 106 8.80 -16.74 -2.96
C ASP A 106 8.85 -16.80 -1.43
N THR A 107 9.92 -16.30 -0.83
CA THR A 107 10.03 -16.11 0.62
C THR A 107 8.96 -15.17 1.15
N ALA A 108 8.72 -14.04 0.48
CA ALA A 108 7.64 -13.11 0.87
C ALA A 108 6.27 -13.79 0.78
N MET A 109 5.98 -14.52 -0.29
CA MET A 109 4.71 -15.23 -0.48
C MET A 109 4.50 -16.31 0.58
N GLN A 110 5.55 -17.01 1.00
CA GLN A 110 5.47 -17.95 2.13
C GLN A 110 5.09 -17.24 3.44
N ARG A 111 5.68 -16.07 3.73
CA ARG A 111 5.34 -15.27 4.91
C ARG A 111 3.89 -14.77 4.85
N VAL A 112 3.43 -14.30 3.69
CA VAL A 112 2.05 -13.84 3.50
C VAL A 112 1.06 -15.00 3.61
N LEU A 113 1.37 -16.19 3.06
CA LEU A 113 0.54 -17.39 3.20
C LEU A 113 0.37 -17.77 4.67
N LYS A 114 1.46 -17.81 5.45
CA LYS A 114 1.41 -18.07 6.89
C LYS A 114 0.53 -17.04 7.61
N ARG A 115 0.65 -15.76 7.25
CA ARG A 115 -0.18 -14.68 7.81
C ARG A 115 -1.66 -14.89 7.51
N HIS A 116 -2.04 -15.16 6.26
CA HIS A 116 -3.43 -15.42 5.86
C HIS A 116 -4.04 -16.59 6.65
N ILE A 117 -3.29 -17.67 6.84
CA ILE A 117 -3.75 -18.82 7.62
C ILE A 117 -3.89 -18.45 9.11
N SER A 118 -2.93 -17.71 9.67
CA SER A 118 -2.99 -17.28 11.08
C SER A 118 -4.16 -16.33 11.38
N THR A 119 -4.65 -15.59 10.38
CA THR A 119 -5.85 -14.73 10.50
C THR A 119 -7.15 -15.50 10.20
N GLY A 120 -7.08 -16.83 10.07
CA GLY A 120 -8.23 -17.71 9.99
C GLY A 120 -8.69 -18.05 8.57
N LYS A 121 -7.96 -17.65 7.51
CA LYS A 121 -8.31 -18.07 6.15
C LYS A 121 -7.99 -19.56 5.94
N PRO A 122 -8.90 -20.33 5.32
CA PRO A 122 -8.60 -21.70 4.89
C PRO A 122 -7.35 -21.76 3.99
N PRO A 123 -6.50 -22.80 4.09
CA PRO A 123 -5.23 -22.86 3.36
C PRO A 123 -5.35 -22.78 1.83
N ASP A 124 -6.39 -23.39 1.26
CA ASP A 124 -6.71 -23.35 -0.17
C ASP A 124 -7.12 -21.94 -0.63
N VAL A 125 -7.97 -21.26 0.13
CA VAL A 125 -8.38 -19.88 -0.11
C VAL A 125 -7.20 -18.92 0.05
N ALA A 126 -6.35 -19.13 1.05
CA ALA A 126 -5.14 -18.34 1.26
C ALA A 126 -4.17 -18.50 0.08
N LYS A 127 -3.96 -19.72 -0.40
CA LYS A 127 -3.12 -19.99 -1.58
C LYS A 127 -3.68 -19.34 -2.84
N TRP A 128 -4.98 -19.48 -3.09
CA TRP A 128 -5.64 -18.81 -4.23
C TRP A 128 -5.43 -17.29 -4.19
N ARG A 129 -5.57 -16.67 -3.00
CA ARG A 129 -5.36 -15.24 -2.83
C ARG A 129 -3.91 -14.81 -3.09
N ILE A 130 -2.94 -15.63 -2.67
CA ILE A 130 -1.52 -15.42 -2.99
C ILE A 130 -1.32 -15.41 -4.50
N ASP A 131 -1.77 -16.45 -5.18
CA ASP A 131 -1.53 -16.64 -6.62
C ASP A 131 -2.25 -15.57 -7.46
N TYR A 132 -3.46 -15.20 -7.07
CA TYR A 132 -4.30 -14.28 -7.84
C TYR A 132 -4.05 -12.80 -7.54
N ASN A 133 -3.65 -12.46 -6.31
CA ASN A 133 -3.57 -11.06 -5.86
C ASN A 133 -2.19 -10.69 -5.32
N ASP A 134 -1.73 -11.35 -4.24
CA ASP A 134 -0.51 -10.91 -3.54
C ASP A 134 0.76 -11.06 -4.40
N ARG A 135 0.92 -12.16 -5.14
CA ARG A 135 2.09 -12.42 -5.99
C ARG A 135 2.16 -11.46 -7.18
N PRO A 136 1.11 -11.28 -8.00
CA PRO A 136 1.18 -10.31 -9.10
C PRO A 136 1.46 -8.89 -8.61
N ASN A 137 0.93 -8.51 -7.43
CA ASN A 137 1.26 -7.22 -6.83
C ASN A 137 2.73 -7.17 -6.42
N ALA A 138 3.27 -8.20 -5.76
CA ALA A 138 4.68 -8.28 -5.38
C ALA A 138 5.63 -8.21 -6.60
N GLU A 139 5.29 -8.87 -7.70
CA GLU A 139 6.05 -8.81 -8.95
C GLU A 139 6.05 -7.41 -9.57
N LEU A 140 4.92 -6.70 -9.50
CA LEU A 140 4.84 -5.30 -9.93
C LEU A 140 5.71 -4.40 -9.04
N ILE A 141 5.60 -4.55 -7.72
CA ILE A 141 6.38 -3.78 -6.73
C ILE A 141 7.88 -4.03 -6.95
N ASN A 142 8.31 -5.26 -7.17
CA ASN A 142 9.72 -5.58 -7.36
C ASN A 142 10.33 -4.87 -8.58
N LYS A 143 9.54 -4.58 -9.64
CA LYS A 143 10.01 -3.81 -10.80
C LYS A 143 10.32 -2.35 -10.47
N SER A 144 9.75 -1.80 -9.39
CA SER A 144 9.97 -0.41 -8.97
C SER A 144 11.19 -0.23 -8.07
N LYS A 145 11.83 -1.33 -7.63
CA LYS A 145 13.07 -1.32 -6.82
C LYS A 145 14.17 -0.41 -7.37
N LYS A 146 14.29 -0.32 -8.70
CA LYS A 146 15.28 0.53 -9.39
C LYS A 146 15.08 2.03 -9.14
N ASN A 147 13.92 2.44 -8.60
CA ASN A 147 13.56 3.83 -8.33
C ASN A 147 13.88 4.25 -6.88
N ALA A 148 14.47 3.35 -6.09
CA ALA A 148 14.84 3.60 -4.71
C ALA A 148 16.22 4.27 -4.61
N ASP A 149 16.37 5.15 -3.64
CA ASP A 149 17.64 5.75 -3.27
C ASP A 149 18.47 4.80 -2.40
N LEU A 150 17.80 3.94 -1.62
CA LEU A 150 18.41 2.90 -0.79
C LEU A 150 17.65 1.58 -0.89
N ILE A 151 18.40 0.49 -0.98
CA ILE A 151 17.86 -0.88 -0.92
C ILE A 151 18.30 -1.53 0.39
N ILE A 152 17.33 -1.96 1.19
CA ILE A 152 17.54 -2.68 2.44
C ILE A 152 17.16 -4.14 2.22
N ARG A 153 18.11 -5.06 2.39
CA ARG A 153 17.83 -6.50 2.27
C ARG A 153 17.11 -6.99 3.53
N SER A 154 15.95 -7.62 3.34
CA SER A 154 15.29 -8.38 4.39
C SER A 154 16.08 -9.66 4.64
N VAL A 155 16.50 -9.85 5.89
CA VAL A 155 17.14 -11.09 6.35
C VAL A 155 16.15 -11.84 7.24
N ASP A 156 16.21 -13.16 7.23
CA ASP A 156 15.60 -13.95 8.29
C ASP A 156 16.39 -13.71 9.59
N LEU A 157 15.68 -13.50 10.69
CA LEU A 157 16.26 -13.47 12.04
C LEU A 157 16.37 -14.90 12.61
#